data_AF-A0A9E5ZR16-F1
#
_entry.id   AF-A0A9E5ZR16-F1
#
_cell.length_a   1.000
_cell.length_b   1.000
_cell.length_c   1.000
_cell.angle_alpha   90.00
_cell.angle_beta   90.00
_cell.angle_gamma   90.00
#
_symmetry.space_group_name_H-M   'P 1'
#
loop_
_entity.id
_entity.type
_entity.pdbx_description
1 polymer ?
#
loop_
_entity_poly.entity_id
_entity_poly.type
_entity_poly.pdbx_seq_one_letter_code
_entity_poly.pdbx_strand_id
1 'polypeptide(L)'
;MIFNYQYRLKQQYFLEEELVRASAANFLQVLNKDGAQESEGEVQFADERFTTSYTISKWGFYNLVKTKTVFKKDTLYKVALIGSTAKKEKLALYLSDLDKPLNIGGTTKIQGDVKISKYGVKPAYINNQNFTGTKLVHGAIGISEKRLPALQLHDDVTGNHKIVEVLLEELAGKSLYNSFHKPTVVVYADGVYDVRNISLSGNIILQSKDSVCIKNTAALNNILIKAPSVVFDDNFKGVVQVFAKRYVSLKKGVQLQYPSSIYIAHDSGDKIEILLEDKSKLAGGIVLTGDSYQSSLKRMVTIDKGALVIGDVYCYGKTQLKGKVIGTVYTDRFYLKTASSIYENYIVGGEINRLELPDNFIGLPLFLNENTNYELIKEL
;
A
#
# COMPACT_ATOMS: atom_id res chain seq x y z
N MET A 1 33.94 46.82 -10.69
CA MET A 1 33.70 45.48 -11.29
C MET A 1 33.07 44.50 -10.29
N ILE A 2 33.58 44.40 -9.05
CA ILE A 2 33.07 43.50 -7.98
C ILE A 2 31.60 43.78 -7.59
N PHE A 3 31.19 45.06 -7.48
CA PHE A 3 29.82 45.44 -7.12
C PHE A 3 28.76 44.95 -8.15
N ASN A 4 29.09 45.01 -9.44
CA ASN A 4 28.19 44.55 -10.51
C ASN A 4 28.09 43.01 -10.54
N TYR A 5 29.18 42.31 -10.20
CA TYR A 5 29.18 40.86 -10.05
C TYR A 5 28.33 40.40 -8.85
N GLN A 6 28.51 41.01 -7.68
CA GLN A 6 27.70 40.70 -6.49
C GLN A 6 26.21 41.02 -6.69
N TYR A 7 25.91 42.10 -7.41
CA TYR A 7 24.52 42.45 -7.77
C TYR A 7 23.90 41.40 -8.70
N ARG A 8 24.62 40.95 -9.72
CA ARG A 8 24.16 39.87 -10.62
C ARG A 8 23.93 38.55 -9.88
N LEU A 9 24.84 38.17 -8.97
CA LEU A 9 24.67 36.98 -8.13
C LEU A 9 23.42 37.08 -7.24
N LYS A 10 23.18 38.24 -6.61
CA LYS A 10 21.97 38.46 -5.82
C LYS A 10 20.70 38.38 -6.66
N GLN A 11 20.71 38.94 -7.87
CA GLN A 11 19.57 38.83 -8.79
C GLN A 11 19.33 37.38 -9.24
N GLN A 12 20.39 36.64 -9.55
CA GLN A 12 20.27 35.23 -9.90
C GLN A 12 19.68 34.41 -8.75
N TYR A 13 20.22 34.58 -7.55
CA TYR A 13 19.72 33.89 -6.36
C TYR A 13 18.26 34.24 -6.05
N PHE A 14 17.87 35.52 -6.21
CA PHE A 14 16.48 35.94 -6.07
C PHE A 14 15.56 35.24 -7.08
N LEU A 15 15.96 35.14 -8.35
CA LEU A 15 15.18 34.45 -9.39
C LEU A 15 15.09 32.94 -9.13
N GLU A 16 16.15 32.32 -8.61
CA GLU A 16 16.13 30.90 -8.19
C GLU A 16 15.15 30.68 -7.03
N GLU A 17 15.13 31.56 -6.02
CA GLU A 17 14.14 31.50 -4.94
C GLU A 17 12.71 31.70 -5.44
N GLU A 18 12.48 32.65 -6.36
CA GLU A 18 11.17 32.84 -6.99
C GLU A 18 10.71 31.57 -7.70
N LEU A 19 11.59 30.92 -8.46
CA LEU A 19 11.28 29.67 -9.17
C LEU A 19 10.96 28.52 -8.21
N VAL A 20 11.69 28.38 -7.10
CA VAL A 20 11.40 27.36 -6.07
C VAL A 20 10.05 27.60 -5.42
N ARG A 21 9.75 28.86 -5.05
CA ARG A 21 8.45 29.23 -4.44
C ARG A 21 7.30 28.99 -5.41
N ALA A 22 7.46 29.42 -6.66
CA ALA A 22 6.48 29.16 -7.72
C ALA A 22 6.27 27.65 -7.87
N SER A 23 7.34 26.87 -8.09
CA SER A 23 7.22 25.41 -8.25
C SER A 23 6.47 24.73 -7.10
N ALA A 24 6.73 25.14 -5.84
CA ALA A 24 6.04 24.60 -4.67
C ALA A 24 4.56 25.01 -4.61
N ALA A 25 4.23 26.29 -4.82
CA ALA A 25 2.86 26.77 -4.85
C ALA A 25 2.05 26.08 -5.96
N ASN A 26 2.69 25.92 -7.13
CA ASN A 26 2.06 25.36 -8.31
C ASN A 26 1.73 23.88 -8.11
N PHE A 27 2.65 23.13 -7.49
CA PHE A 27 2.41 21.75 -7.11
C PHE A 27 1.21 21.59 -6.16
N LEU A 28 1.08 22.46 -5.16
CA LEU A 28 -0.07 22.43 -4.23
C LEU A 28 -1.40 22.77 -4.92
N GLN A 29 -1.38 23.67 -5.91
CA GLN A 29 -2.58 23.98 -6.68
C GLN A 29 -3.05 22.80 -7.53
N VAL A 30 -2.12 22.07 -8.17
CA VAL A 30 -2.46 20.84 -8.93
C VAL A 30 -3.06 19.78 -7.99
N LEU A 31 -2.49 19.60 -6.80
CA LEU A 31 -3.00 18.68 -5.79
C LEU A 31 -4.48 18.94 -5.43
N ASN A 32 -4.84 20.22 -5.28
CA ASN A 32 -6.19 20.62 -4.86
C ASN A 32 -7.25 20.60 -5.99
N LYS A 33 -6.84 20.66 -7.25
CA LYS A 33 -7.75 20.84 -8.39
C LYS A 33 -8.20 19.51 -9.01
N ASP A 34 -7.26 18.62 -9.30
CA ASP A 34 -7.47 17.45 -10.18
C ASP A 34 -6.91 16.13 -9.61
N GLY A 35 -6.54 16.09 -8.31
CA GLY A 35 -5.82 14.97 -7.69
C GLY A 35 -6.43 13.57 -7.87
N ALA A 36 -7.69 13.48 -8.31
CA ALA A 36 -8.43 12.24 -8.46
C ALA A 36 -8.25 11.51 -9.79
N GLN A 37 -8.12 12.23 -10.91
CA GLN A 37 -8.20 11.63 -12.24
C GLN A 37 -6.88 11.78 -12.99
N GLU A 38 -6.55 10.73 -13.76
CA GLU A 38 -5.44 10.82 -14.71
C GLU A 38 -5.71 11.98 -15.67
N SER A 39 -4.75 12.88 -15.75
CA SER A 39 -4.90 14.13 -16.49
C SER A 39 -3.54 14.70 -16.81
N GLU A 40 -3.50 15.51 -17.86
CA GLU A 40 -2.35 16.33 -18.20
C GLU A 40 -2.83 17.72 -18.59
N GLY A 41 -2.00 18.72 -18.35
CA GLY A 41 -2.34 20.09 -18.68
C GLY A 41 -1.28 21.08 -18.29
N GLU A 42 -1.61 22.35 -18.48
CA GLU A 42 -0.81 23.48 -18.04
C GLU A 42 -1.62 24.32 -17.07
N VAL A 43 -0.96 24.79 -16.02
CA VAL A 43 -1.48 25.79 -15.09
C VAL A 43 -0.67 27.05 -15.29
N GLN A 44 -1.35 28.10 -15.75
CA GLN A 44 -0.82 29.45 -15.74
C GLN A 44 -1.15 30.11 -14.41
N PHE A 45 -0.15 30.74 -13.80
CA PHE A 45 -0.26 31.43 -12.52
C PHE A 45 -0.47 32.93 -12.73
N ALA A 46 -0.77 33.64 -11.64
CA ALA A 46 -0.86 35.10 -11.64
C ALA A 46 0.43 35.80 -12.12
N ASP A 47 1.58 35.11 -11.97
CA ASP A 47 2.84 35.54 -12.58
C ASP A 47 3.07 34.80 -13.90
N GLU A 48 2.73 35.48 -14.99
CA GLU A 48 2.84 34.96 -16.37
C GLU A 48 4.28 34.61 -16.78
N ARG A 49 5.28 34.97 -15.97
CA ARG A 49 6.68 34.62 -16.22
C ARG A 49 6.97 33.12 -16.09
N PHE A 50 6.14 32.39 -15.33
CA PHE A 50 6.33 30.97 -15.04
C PHE A 50 5.27 30.13 -15.74
N THR A 51 5.72 29.13 -16.50
CA THR A 51 4.82 28.13 -17.08
C THR A 51 4.98 26.83 -16.32
N THR A 52 3.88 26.25 -15.83
CA THR A 52 3.91 24.92 -15.21
C THR A 52 3.02 23.95 -15.97
N SER A 53 3.62 22.87 -16.46
CA SER A 53 2.87 21.71 -16.93
C SER A 53 2.80 20.64 -15.84
N TYR A 54 1.73 19.85 -15.88
CA TYR A 54 1.52 18.75 -14.94
C TYR A 54 1.01 17.49 -15.62
N THR A 55 1.28 16.36 -14.98
CA THR A 55 0.69 15.07 -15.32
C THR A 55 0.34 14.34 -14.03
N ILE A 56 -0.87 13.79 -13.98
CA ILE A 56 -1.35 12.89 -12.94
C ILE A 56 -1.53 11.53 -13.61
N SER A 57 -0.86 10.50 -13.08
CA SER A 57 -0.99 9.12 -13.56
C SER A 57 -0.98 8.13 -12.40
N LYS A 58 -1.32 6.87 -12.62
CA LYS A 58 -1.22 5.82 -11.59
C LYS A 58 0.21 5.33 -11.38
N TRP A 59 0.58 5.09 -10.12
CA TRP A 59 1.77 4.33 -9.72
C TRP A 59 1.42 3.36 -8.58
N GLY A 60 1.06 2.14 -8.98
CA GLY A 60 0.44 1.19 -8.05
C GLY A 60 -0.91 1.71 -7.56
N PHE A 61 -1.13 1.64 -6.25
CA PHE A 61 -2.38 2.10 -5.64
C PHE A 61 -2.56 3.62 -5.59
N TYR A 62 -1.49 4.37 -5.78
CA TYR A 62 -1.46 5.81 -5.55
C TYR A 62 -1.38 6.58 -6.87
N ASN A 63 -1.75 7.85 -6.81
CA ASN A 63 -1.58 8.75 -7.94
C ASN A 63 -0.19 9.36 -7.85
N LEU A 64 0.49 9.44 -8.99
CA LEU A 64 1.77 10.10 -9.19
C LEU A 64 1.50 11.46 -9.83
N VAL A 65 1.84 12.53 -9.10
CA VAL A 65 1.79 13.89 -9.65
C VAL A 65 3.19 14.31 -10.05
N LYS A 66 3.34 14.72 -11.30
CA LYS A 66 4.55 15.31 -11.85
C LYS A 66 4.25 16.75 -12.24
N THR A 67 5.05 17.70 -11.77
CA THR A 67 5.01 19.08 -12.25
C THR A 67 6.37 19.48 -12.81
N LYS A 68 6.33 20.30 -13.87
CA LYS A 68 7.50 20.92 -14.49
C LYS A 68 7.26 22.41 -14.58
N THR A 69 8.00 23.19 -13.80
CA THR A 69 7.93 24.65 -13.79
C THR A 69 9.11 25.21 -14.55
N VAL A 70 8.85 26.03 -15.57
CA VAL A 70 9.87 26.64 -16.44
C VAL A 70 9.86 28.15 -16.26
N PHE A 71 11.05 28.71 -16.09
CA PHE A 71 11.31 30.15 -16.15
C PHE A 71 12.51 30.41 -17.05
N LYS A 72 12.28 31.00 -18.23
CA LYS A 72 13.32 31.21 -19.25
C LYS A 72 14.05 29.90 -19.60
N LYS A 73 15.30 29.73 -19.16
CA LYS A 73 16.13 28.53 -19.41
C LYS A 73 16.17 27.58 -18.21
N ASP A 74 15.67 28.01 -17.06
CA ASP A 74 15.70 27.22 -15.84
C ASP A 74 14.41 26.42 -15.71
N THR A 75 14.53 25.20 -15.18
CA THR A 75 13.42 24.27 -15.02
C THR A 75 13.53 23.59 -13.67
N LEU A 76 12.44 23.59 -12.91
CA LEU A 76 12.29 22.76 -11.72
C LEU A 76 11.25 21.69 -11.93
N TYR A 77 11.51 20.55 -11.31
CA TYR A 77 10.62 19.41 -11.33
C TYR A 77 10.22 19.03 -9.92
N LYS A 78 8.96 18.66 -9.73
CA LYS A 78 8.50 17.98 -8.52
C LYS A 78 7.74 16.72 -8.88
N VAL A 79 7.96 15.67 -8.08
CA VAL A 79 7.24 14.41 -8.17
C VAL A 79 6.80 13.99 -6.78
N ALA A 80 5.56 13.53 -6.70
CA ALA A 80 5.06 12.97 -5.47
C ALA A 80 4.04 11.87 -5.71
N LEU A 81 3.96 10.96 -4.74
CA LEU A 81 2.79 10.13 -4.54
C LEU A 81 1.77 10.90 -3.72
N ILE A 82 0.52 10.83 -4.16
CA ILE A 82 -0.64 11.42 -3.50
C ILE A 82 -1.69 10.33 -3.32
N GLY A 83 -2.49 10.45 -2.28
CA GLY A 83 -3.60 9.54 -2.04
C GLY A 83 -4.81 10.27 -1.52
N SER A 84 -5.95 9.61 -1.64
CA SER A 84 -7.20 10.17 -1.23
C SER A 84 -7.40 9.99 0.27
N THR A 85 -7.83 11.06 0.93
CA THR A 85 -8.18 11.05 2.34
C THR A 85 -9.69 11.13 2.48
N ALA A 86 -10.26 10.15 3.16
CA ALA A 86 -11.65 10.17 3.58
C ALA A 86 -11.78 10.77 4.99
N LYS A 87 -13.01 11.13 5.37
CA LYS A 87 -13.31 11.49 6.76
C LYS A 87 -12.86 10.36 7.69
N LYS A 88 -12.22 10.72 8.80
CA LYS A 88 -11.66 9.76 9.76
C LYS A 88 -12.75 8.87 10.34
N GLU A 89 -12.93 7.68 9.75
CA GLU A 89 -13.75 6.63 10.33
C GLU A 89 -12.98 5.91 11.44
N LYS A 90 -13.71 5.58 12.51
CA LYS A 90 -13.21 4.79 13.64
C LYS A 90 -13.37 3.29 13.42
N LEU A 91 -13.83 2.86 12.24
CA LEU A 91 -14.03 1.46 11.91
C LEU A 91 -12.70 0.71 12.01
N ALA A 92 -12.60 -0.23 12.92
CA ALA A 92 -11.48 -1.15 13.09
C ALA A 92 -11.72 -2.48 12.37
N LEU A 93 -12.97 -2.96 12.36
CA LEU A 93 -13.30 -4.25 11.78
C LEU A 93 -14.62 -4.21 11.00
N TYR A 94 -14.60 -4.70 9.77
CA TYR A 94 -15.76 -5.11 9.00
C TYR A 94 -15.67 -6.63 8.76
N LEU A 95 -16.58 -7.40 9.34
CA LEU A 95 -16.72 -8.84 9.12
C LEU A 95 -18.04 -9.10 8.40
N SER A 96 -18.03 -9.77 7.24
CA SER A 96 -19.27 -10.07 6.50
C SER A 96 -20.31 -10.82 7.37
N ASP A 97 -21.59 -10.44 7.26
CA ASP A 97 -22.67 -11.13 7.97
C ASP A 97 -22.99 -12.47 7.29
N LEU A 98 -22.42 -13.53 7.86
CA LEU A 98 -22.64 -14.91 7.46
C LEU A 98 -23.47 -15.67 8.49
N ASP A 99 -24.36 -14.97 9.20
CA ASP A 99 -25.23 -15.48 10.25
C ASP A 99 -24.48 -16.23 11.38
N LYS A 100 -23.26 -15.78 11.71
CA LYS A 100 -22.43 -16.35 12.79
C LYS A 100 -21.83 -15.26 13.68
N PRO A 101 -21.74 -15.47 15.01
CA PRO A 101 -21.06 -14.53 15.90
C PRO A 101 -19.55 -14.51 15.65
N LEU A 102 -18.90 -13.42 16.05
CA LEU A 102 -17.45 -13.34 16.16
C LEU A 102 -17.00 -13.81 17.53
N ASN A 103 -16.18 -14.87 17.59
CA ASN A 103 -15.66 -15.42 18.83
C ASN A 103 -14.26 -14.87 19.11
N ILE A 104 -14.04 -14.39 20.33
CA ILE A 104 -12.83 -13.69 20.73
C ILE A 104 -12.22 -14.41 21.94
N GLY A 105 -10.97 -14.87 21.81
CA GLY A 105 -10.25 -15.58 22.87
C GLY A 105 -8.86 -15.02 23.16
N GLY A 106 -8.19 -15.59 24.15
CA GLY A 106 -6.84 -15.22 24.58
C GLY A 106 -6.71 -13.74 24.95
N THR A 107 -5.65 -13.10 24.45
CA THR A 107 -5.32 -11.69 24.68
C THR A 107 -5.81 -10.77 23.57
N THR A 108 -6.80 -11.21 22.78
CA THR A 108 -7.30 -10.44 21.64
C THR A 108 -7.80 -9.06 22.06
N LYS A 109 -7.47 -8.03 21.27
CA LYS A 109 -7.91 -6.64 21.51
C LYS A 109 -8.44 -6.04 20.21
N ILE A 110 -9.63 -5.44 20.28
CA ILE A 110 -10.23 -4.69 19.17
C ILE A 110 -10.57 -3.29 19.67
N GLN A 111 -9.91 -2.27 19.12
CA GLN A 111 -10.05 -0.86 19.50
C GLN A 111 -10.49 -0.03 18.28
N GLY A 112 -11.70 0.52 18.38
CA GLY A 112 -12.43 1.14 17.27
C GLY A 112 -13.78 0.46 17.04
N ASP A 113 -14.58 1.08 16.18
CA ASP A 113 -15.93 0.62 15.85
C ASP A 113 -15.86 -0.64 15.00
N VAL A 114 -16.87 -1.50 15.11
CA VAL A 114 -16.94 -2.75 14.34
C VAL A 114 -18.28 -2.88 13.64
N LYS A 115 -18.29 -3.46 12.45
CA LYS A 115 -19.47 -3.93 11.75
C LYS A 115 -19.37 -5.44 11.61
N ILE A 116 -20.28 -6.17 12.25
CA ILE A 116 -20.28 -7.63 12.31
C ILE A 116 -21.72 -8.15 12.17
N SER A 117 -21.93 -9.46 12.15
CA SER A 117 -23.28 -10.03 12.11
C SER A 117 -24.16 -9.58 13.28
N LYS A 118 -25.48 -9.68 13.09
CA LYS A 118 -26.48 -9.46 14.15
C LYS A 118 -26.28 -10.34 15.40
N TYR A 119 -25.49 -11.42 15.31
CA TYR A 119 -25.20 -12.32 16.44
C TYR A 119 -24.10 -11.78 17.37
N GLY A 120 -23.46 -10.67 17.01
CA GLY A 120 -22.54 -9.94 17.89
C GLY A 120 -21.23 -10.68 18.16
N VAL A 121 -20.57 -10.29 19.27
CA VAL A 121 -19.33 -10.88 19.75
C VAL A 121 -19.58 -11.83 20.92
N LYS A 122 -18.83 -12.93 20.98
CA LYS A 122 -18.87 -13.91 22.08
C LYS A 122 -17.46 -14.23 22.57
N PRO A 123 -17.27 -14.53 23.86
CA PRO A 123 -16.00 -15.08 24.32
C PRO A 123 -15.80 -16.48 23.73
N ALA A 124 -14.58 -16.76 23.27
CA ALA A 124 -14.18 -18.09 22.82
C ALA A 124 -13.73 -18.94 24.02
N TYR A 125 -14.15 -20.21 24.02
CA TYR A 125 -13.75 -21.22 24.99
C TYR A 125 -12.97 -22.32 24.27
N ILE A 126 -11.67 -22.07 24.06
CA ILE A 126 -10.75 -23.00 23.40
C ILE A 126 -9.62 -23.30 24.39
N ASN A 127 -9.26 -24.57 24.54
CA ASN A 127 -8.27 -25.08 25.51
C ASN A 127 -7.12 -24.10 25.82
N ASN A 128 -7.06 -23.62 27.07
CA ASN A 128 -6.07 -22.65 27.61
C ASN A 128 -5.97 -21.30 26.86
N GLN A 129 -6.96 -20.96 26.04
CA GLN A 129 -7.03 -19.72 25.25
C GLN A 129 -8.36 -18.99 25.46
N ASN A 130 -8.92 -19.08 26.66
CA ASN A 130 -10.09 -18.29 27.05
C ASN A 130 -9.79 -16.79 26.96
N PHE A 131 -10.82 -15.99 26.72
CA PHE A 131 -10.67 -14.53 26.73
C PHE A 131 -10.19 -14.04 28.10
N THR A 132 -9.18 -13.17 28.10
CA THR A 132 -8.53 -12.65 29.33
C THR A 132 -8.77 -11.16 29.56
N GLY A 133 -9.41 -10.46 28.60
CA GLY A 133 -9.70 -9.03 28.71
C GLY A 133 -10.99 -8.72 29.46
N THR A 134 -11.28 -7.43 29.64
CA THR A 134 -12.50 -6.95 30.31
C THR A 134 -13.64 -6.67 29.34
N LYS A 135 -13.33 -6.31 28.09
CA LYS A 135 -14.32 -6.01 27.05
C LYS A 135 -13.89 -6.62 25.73
N LEU A 136 -14.82 -7.31 25.06
CA LEU A 136 -14.56 -7.98 23.78
C LEU A 136 -14.24 -6.99 22.64
N VAL A 137 -14.87 -5.81 22.65
CA VAL A 137 -14.67 -4.73 21.67
C VAL A 137 -14.71 -3.36 22.35
N HIS A 138 -13.69 -2.54 22.12
CA HIS A 138 -13.61 -1.15 22.59
C HIS A 138 -14.02 -0.16 21.48
N GLY A 139 -15.32 -0.14 21.16
CA GLY A 139 -15.95 0.77 20.19
C GLY A 139 -17.45 0.49 20.05
N ALA A 140 -18.10 1.16 19.11
CA ALA A 140 -19.48 0.86 18.75
C ALA A 140 -19.56 -0.45 17.96
N ILE A 141 -20.63 -1.22 18.16
CA ILE A 141 -20.91 -2.45 17.41
C ILE A 141 -22.12 -2.20 16.52
N GLY A 142 -21.89 -2.22 15.20
CA GLY A 142 -22.91 -2.12 14.17
C GLY A 142 -23.08 -3.44 13.41
N ILE A 143 -24.11 -3.48 12.56
CA ILE A 143 -24.42 -4.63 11.71
C ILE A 143 -23.73 -4.45 10.34
N SER A 144 -23.09 -5.50 9.85
CA SER A 144 -22.47 -5.58 8.52
C SER A 144 -23.43 -6.15 7.47
N GLU A 145 -23.11 -5.94 6.20
CA GLU A 145 -23.78 -6.62 5.09
C GLU A 145 -23.24 -8.04 4.88
N LYS A 146 -23.93 -8.82 4.06
CA LYS A 146 -23.52 -10.20 3.71
C LYS A 146 -22.25 -10.31 2.88
N ARG A 147 -21.80 -9.20 2.29
CA ARG A 147 -20.62 -9.12 1.43
C ARG A 147 -19.78 -7.92 1.85
N LEU A 148 -18.47 -8.02 1.64
CA LEU A 148 -17.58 -6.87 1.81
C LEU A 148 -18.00 -5.71 0.88
N PRO A 149 -17.71 -4.46 1.28
CA PRO A 149 -17.85 -3.32 0.39
C PRO A 149 -17.07 -3.56 -0.91
N ALA A 150 -17.70 -3.24 -2.05
CA ALA A 150 -17.10 -3.46 -3.35
C ALA A 150 -15.87 -2.59 -3.53
N LEU A 151 -14.78 -3.19 -4.01
CA LEU A 151 -13.56 -2.47 -4.35
C LEU A 151 -13.76 -1.67 -5.64
N GLN A 152 -13.12 -0.51 -5.69
CA GLN A 152 -13.11 0.38 -6.85
C GLN A 152 -11.66 0.52 -7.32
N LEU A 153 -11.05 -0.63 -7.63
CA LEU A 153 -9.69 -0.73 -8.14
C LEU A 153 -9.72 -1.05 -9.63
N HIS A 154 -8.90 -0.36 -10.41
CA HIS A 154 -8.65 -0.68 -11.81
C HIS A 154 -7.32 -1.46 -11.91
N ASP A 155 -7.29 -2.51 -12.75
CA ASP A 155 -6.11 -3.37 -12.89
C ASP A 155 -4.92 -2.68 -13.60
N ASP A 156 -5.15 -1.52 -14.23
CA ASP A 156 -4.05 -0.72 -14.79
C ASP A 156 -3.37 0.13 -13.70
N VAL A 157 -2.43 -0.51 -13.02
CA VAL A 157 -1.63 0.09 -11.94
C VAL A 157 -0.35 0.78 -12.43
N THR A 158 -0.11 0.80 -13.74
CA THR A 158 1.13 1.36 -14.31
C THR A 158 0.90 2.52 -15.28
N GLY A 159 -0.34 2.75 -15.72
CA GLY A 159 -0.71 3.77 -16.70
C GLY A 159 -0.09 3.51 -18.09
N ASN A 160 -0.62 4.19 -19.10
CA ASN A 160 -0.12 4.10 -20.48
C ASN A 160 1.22 4.86 -20.65
N HIS A 161 2.34 4.25 -20.23
CA HIS A 161 3.67 4.84 -20.36
C HIS A 161 4.51 4.14 -21.43
N LYS A 162 5.42 4.89 -22.07
CA LYS A 162 6.51 4.31 -22.85
C LYS A 162 7.39 3.47 -21.93
N ILE A 163 7.71 2.25 -22.35
CA ILE A 163 8.48 1.29 -21.56
C ILE A 163 9.88 1.13 -22.17
N VAL A 164 10.88 1.10 -21.29
CA VAL A 164 12.23 0.61 -21.61
C VAL A 164 12.40 -0.74 -20.95
N GLU A 165 12.82 -1.74 -21.71
CA GLU A 165 12.96 -3.11 -21.23
C GLU A 165 14.43 -3.42 -20.93
N VAL A 166 14.69 -4.09 -19.80
CA VAL A 166 16.02 -4.51 -19.35
C VAL A 166 15.93 -5.91 -18.75
N LEU A 167 16.91 -6.76 -19.01
CA LEU A 167 17.00 -8.08 -18.35
C LEU A 167 17.71 -7.94 -17.00
N LEU A 168 17.21 -8.63 -15.97
CA LEU A 168 17.77 -8.56 -14.62
C LEU A 168 19.23 -9.01 -14.57
N GLU A 169 19.61 -9.99 -15.39
CA GLU A 169 20.97 -10.53 -15.51
C GLU A 169 21.98 -9.47 -15.95
N GLU A 170 21.55 -8.50 -16.78
CA GLU A 170 22.41 -7.38 -17.23
C GLU A 170 22.73 -6.40 -16.09
N LEU A 171 21.96 -6.46 -15.01
CA LEU A 171 22.07 -5.63 -13.82
C LEU A 171 22.77 -6.32 -12.65
N ALA A 172 23.31 -7.54 -12.84
CA ALA A 172 24.02 -8.27 -11.79
C ALA A 172 25.14 -7.41 -11.17
N GLY A 173 25.04 -7.16 -9.86
CA GLY A 173 26.00 -6.33 -9.11
C GLY A 173 25.94 -4.83 -9.40
N LYS A 174 24.94 -4.35 -10.15
CA LYS A 174 24.76 -2.92 -10.49
C LYS A 174 23.63 -2.29 -9.67
N SER A 175 23.66 -0.96 -9.62
CA SER A 175 22.56 -0.14 -9.12
C SER A 175 21.89 0.56 -10.30
N LEU A 176 20.57 0.49 -10.39
CA LEU A 176 19.75 1.19 -11.36
C LEU A 176 18.82 2.17 -10.64
N TYR A 177 19.04 3.46 -10.90
CA TYR A 177 18.12 4.52 -10.52
C TYR A 177 17.42 5.05 -11.76
N ASN A 178 16.08 5.04 -11.76
CA ASN A 178 15.28 5.64 -12.82
C ASN A 178 14.37 6.73 -12.24
N SER A 179 14.57 7.98 -12.65
CA SER A 179 13.71 9.10 -12.24
C SER A 179 12.28 8.92 -12.77
N PHE A 180 11.28 9.36 -12.00
CA PHE A 180 9.87 9.40 -12.41
C PHE A 180 9.55 10.38 -13.55
N HIS A 181 10.51 11.21 -13.96
CA HIS A 181 10.40 12.01 -15.19
C HIS A 181 10.79 11.25 -16.46
N LYS A 182 11.45 10.10 -16.32
CA LYS A 182 11.84 9.25 -17.44
C LYS A 182 10.75 8.22 -17.72
N PRO A 183 10.70 7.66 -18.95
CA PRO A 183 9.92 6.48 -19.26
C PRO A 183 10.15 5.36 -18.24
N THR A 184 9.12 4.57 -17.97
CA THR A 184 9.18 3.48 -17.00
C THR A 184 10.12 2.40 -17.49
N VAL A 185 11.01 1.93 -16.61
CA VAL A 185 11.89 0.79 -16.92
C VAL A 185 11.25 -0.48 -16.38
N VAL A 186 11.03 -1.46 -17.25
CA VAL A 186 10.61 -2.81 -16.86
C VAL A 186 11.86 -3.68 -16.83
N VAL A 187 12.19 -4.16 -15.63
CA VAL A 187 13.27 -5.13 -15.41
C VAL A 187 12.67 -6.52 -15.37
N TYR A 188 12.95 -7.33 -16.38
CA TYR A 188 12.46 -8.70 -16.47
C TYR A 188 13.37 -9.67 -15.71
N ALA A 189 12.77 -10.46 -14.83
CA ALA A 189 13.40 -11.52 -14.04
C ALA A 189 12.83 -12.89 -14.45
N ASP A 190 12.56 -13.09 -15.74
CA ASP A 190 12.08 -14.37 -16.28
C ASP A 190 13.18 -15.41 -16.15
N GLY A 191 12.89 -16.57 -15.53
CA GLY A 191 13.89 -17.61 -15.26
C GLY A 191 14.83 -17.32 -14.08
N VAL A 192 14.73 -16.14 -13.44
CA VAL A 192 15.50 -15.80 -12.22
C VAL A 192 14.62 -15.96 -10.99
N TYR A 193 14.88 -17.01 -10.21
CA TYR A 193 14.20 -17.18 -8.92
C TYR A 193 14.73 -16.20 -7.86
N ASP A 194 16.05 -16.09 -7.68
CA ASP A 194 16.63 -15.29 -6.60
C ASP A 194 17.09 -13.91 -7.06
N VAL A 195 16.35 -12.86 -6.69
CA VAL A 195 16.73 -11.46 -6.90
C VAL A 195 17.63 -11.03 -5.74
N ARG A 196 18.92 -10.86 -6.00
CA ARG A 196 19.96 -10.64 -4.98
C ARG A 196 21.04 -9.66 -5.46
N ASN A 197 21.73 -9.01 -4.52
CA ASN A 197 22.87 -8.13 -4.78
C ASN A 197 22.61 -7.08 -5.88
N ILE A 198 21.41 -6.49 -5.85
CA ILE A 198 20.97 -5.48 -6.81
C ILE A 198 20.32 -4.32 -6.08
N SER A 199 20.46 -3.11 -6.62
CA SER A 199 19.79 -1.92 -6.11
C SER A 199 18.91 -1.33 -7.21
N LEU A 200 17.60 -1.28 -6.99
CA LEU A 200 16.60 -0.71 -7.91
C LEU A 200 15.84 0.40 -7.19
N SER A 201 15.82 1.60 -7.78
CA SER A 201 15.11 2.74 -7.18
C SER A 201 14.38 3.61 -8.22
N GLY A 202 13.15 3.98 -7.91
CA GLY A 202 12.35 4.94 -8.66
C GLY A 202 11.35 4.30 -9.64
N ASN A 203 11.19 4.88 -10.83
CA ASN A 203 10.20 4.50 -11.84
C ASN A 203 10.57 3.18 -12.54
N ILE A 204 10.53 2.09 -11.78
CA ILE A 204 10.96 0.75 -12.17
C ILE A 204 9.87 -0.25 -11.80
N ILE A 205 9.59 -1.16 -12.71
CA ILE A 205 8.76 -2.35 -12.48
C ILE A 205 9.67 -3.56 -12.58
N LEU A 206 9.80 -4.33 -11.51
CA LEU A 206 10.40 -5.65 -11.54
C LEU A 206 9.32 -6.66 -11.92
N GLN A 207 9.47 -7.32 -13.06
CA GLN A 207 8.46 -8.21 -13.61
C GLN A 207 9.01 -9.62 -13.84
N SER A 208 8.24 -10.65 -13.48
CA SER A 208 8.56 -12.03 -13.80
C SER A 208 7.30 -12.80 -14.18
N LYS A 209 7.43 -13.71 -15.15
CA LYS A 209 6.41 -14.71 -15.47
C LYS A 209 6.35 -15.84 -14.45
N ASP A 210 7.38 -15.99 -13.62
CA ASP A 210 7.54 -17.05 -12.62
C ASP A 210 7.62 -16.49 -11.19
N SER A 211 7.76 -17.40 -10.23
CA SER A 211 7.94 -17.00 -8.82
C SER A 211 9.30 -16.34 -8.60
N VAL A 212 9.34 -15.29 -7.79
CA VAL A 212 10.58 -14.62 -7.40
C VAL A 212 10.77 -14.62 -5.88
N CYS A 213 12.01 -14.79 -5.46
CA CYS A 213 12.49 -14.66 -4.11
C CYS A 213 13.42 -13.44 -4.00
N ILE A 214 12.98 -12.42 -3.28
CA ILE A 214 13.73 -11.20 -3.02
C ILE A 214 14.64 -11.44 -1.82
N LYS A 215 15.95 -11.49 -2.05
CA LYS A 215 16.94 -11.65 -0.98
C LYS A 215 17.10 -10.38 -0.18
N ASN A 216 17.51 -10.54 1.08
CA ASN A 216 17.85 -9.42 1.97
C ASN A 216 19.05 -8.58 1.50
N THR A 217 19.80 -9.06 0.50
CA THR A 217 20.88 -8.32 -0.16
C THR A 217 20.40 -7.42 -1.31
N ALA A 218 19.13 -7.51 -1.71
CA ALA A 218 18.53 -6.57 -2.65
C ALA A 218 18.10 -5.28 -1.93
N ALA A 219 18.28 -4.14 -2.59
CA ALA A 219 17.80 -2.84 -2.13
C ALA A 219 16.75 -2.32 -3.12
N LEU A 220 15.48 -2.33 -2.71
CA LEU A 220 14.35 -1.95 -3.58
C LEU A 220 13.60 -0.76 -2.98
N ASN A 221 13.54 0.36 -3.70
CA ASN A 221 12.95 1.61 -3.20
C ASN A 221 12.03 2.27 -4.22
N ASN A 222 10.77 2.46 -3.84
CA ASN A 222 9.70 3.07 -4.65
C ASN A 222 9.38 2.32 -5.96
N ILE A 223 9.64 1.01 -6.02
CA ILE A 223 9.40 0.20 -7.23
C ILE A 223 8.09 -0.60 -7.13
N LEU A 224 7.60 -1.06 -8.29
CA LEU A 224 6.51 -2.04 -8.36
C LEU A 224 7.09 -3.44 -8.63
N ILE A 225 6.50 -4.48 -8.06
CA ILE A 225 6.86 -5.88 -8.32
C ILE A 225 5.64 -6.60 -8.89
N LYS A 226 5.78 -7.21 -10.07
CA LYS A 226 4.75 -7.99 -10.76
C LYS A 226 5.23 -9.42 -10.99
N ALA A 227 4.71 -10.39 -10.22
CA ALA A 227 5.06 -11.81 -10.39
C ALA A 227 3.95 -12.71 -9.84
N PRO A 228 3.72 -13.94 -10.36
CA PRO A 228 2.73 -14.85 -9.80
C PRO A 228 2.89 -15.11 -8.31
N SER A 229 4.13 -15.21 -7.83
CA SER A 229 4.43 -15.37 -6.41
C SER A 229 5.70 -14.61 -6.02
N VAL A 230 5.68 -13.98 -4.85
CA VAL A 230 6.80 -13.17 -4.34
C VAL A 230 7.11 -13.56 -2.90
N VAL A 231 8.35 -13.95 -2.63
CA VAL A 231 8.84 -14.27 -1.29
C VAL A 231 9.94 -13.29 -0.91
N PHE A 232 9.78 -12.56 0.19
CA PHE A 232 10.83 -11.73 0.75
C PHE A 232 11.56 -12.51 1.84
N ASP A 233 12.87 -12.69 1.69
CA ASP A 233 13.69 -13.42 2.65
C ASP A 233 13.91 -12.65 3.95
N ASP A 234 14.29 -13.39 4.98
CA ASP A 234 14.46 -12.91 6.35
C ASP A 234 15.20 -11.57 6.43
N ASN A 235 14.60 -10.63 7.15
CA ASN A 235 15.13 -9.29 7.42
C ASN A 235 15.29 -8.38 6.18
N PHE A 236 14.71 -8.71 5.03
CA PHE A 236 14.64 -7.77 3.89
C PHE A 236 13.97 -6.44 4.31
N LYS A 237 14.46 -5.32 3.77
CA LYS A 237 13.87 -4.00 3.97
C LYS A 237 13.74 -3.26 2.63
N GLY A 238 12.58 -2.64 2.39
CA GLY A 238 12.38 -1.87 1.16
C GLY A 238 11.06 -1.11 1.14
N VAL A 239 10.86 -0.33 0.08
CA VAL A 239 9.60 0.38 -0.21
C VAL A 239 9.10 -0.15 -1.56
N VAL A 240 8.09 -1.02 -1.53
CA VAL A 240 7.63 -1.74 -2.72
C VAL A 240 6.11 -1.90 -2.71
N GLN A 241 5.51 -1.87 -3.90
CA GLN A 241 4.12 -2.31 -4.09
C GLN A 241 4.12 -3.61 -4.90
N VAL A 242 3.50 -4.65 -4.35
CA VAL A 242 3.53 -6.00 -4.89
C VAL A 242 2.19 -6.34 -5.52
N PHE A 243 2.22 -6.73 -6.79
CA PHE A 243 1.06 -7.18 -7.56
C PHE A 243 1.29 -8.64 -7.95
N ALA A 244 0.68 -9.54 -7.19
CA ALA A 244 0.83 -10.98 -7.36
C ALA A 244 -0.47 -11.66 -7.79
N LYS A 245 -0.36 -12.94 -8.18
CA LYS A 245 -1.52 -13.75 -8.62
C LYS A 245 -1.87 -14.88 -7.65
N ARG A 246 -0.92 -15.33 -6.84
CA ARG A 246 -1.08 -16.54 -6.01
C ARG A 246 -0.57 -16.36 -4.60
N TYR A 247 0.69 -15.99 -4.44
CA TYR A 247 1.34 -16.10 -3.14
C TYR A 247 2.26 -14.92 -2.87
N VAL A 248 2.13 -14.33 -1.68
CA VAL A 248 3.11 -13.38 -1.17
C VAL A 248 3.50 -13.77 0.24
N SER A 249 4.80 -13.85 0.51
CA SER A 249 5.33 -14.17 1.84
C SER A 249 6.33 -13.11 2.28
N LEU A 250 6.06 -12.52 3.45
CA LEU A 250 7.03 -11.75 4.20
C LEU A 250 7.59 -12.68 5.28
N LYS A 251 8.80 -13.19 5.07
CA LYS A 251 9.45 -14.02 6.09
C LYS A 251 9.81 -13.21 7.34
N LYS A 252 10.39 -13.91 8.32
CA LYS A 252 10.77 -13.35 9.61
C LYS A 252 11.52 -12.02 9.51
N GLY A 253 11.04 -11.01 10.22
CA GLY A 253 11.72 -9.72 10.35
C GLY A 253 11.75 -8.82 9.10
N VAL A 254 11.07 -9.21 8.01
CA VAL A 254 10.93 -8.37 6.81
C VAL A 254 10.24 -7.03 7.14
N GLN A 255 10.69 -5.92 6.55
CA GLN A 255 10.11 -4.60 6.76
C GLN A 255 9.79 -3.93 5.42
N LEU A 256 8.52 -3.93 5.05
CA LEU A 256 8.02 -3.15 3.92
C LEU A 256 7.55 -1.78 4.43
N GLN A 257 8.32 -0.74 4.10
CA GLN A 257 8.16 0.61 4.61
C GLN A 257 7.11 1.40 3.83
N TYR A 258 6.49 2.40 4.47
CA TYR A 258 5.45 3.22 3.85
C TYR A 258 5.96 3.93 2.57
N PRO A 259 5.19 3.94 1.46
CA PRO A 259 3.83 3.41 1.27
C PRO A 259 3.79 2.05 0.55
N SER A 260 4.23 0.97 1.19
CA SER A 260 4.26 -0.37 0.60
C SER A 260 2.91 -1.06 0.63
N SER A 261 2.64 -1.92 -0.35
CA SER A 261 1.36 -2.63 -0.43
C SER A 261 1.48 -4.02 -1.05
N ILE A 262 0.50 -4.88 -0.78
CA ILE A 262 0.40 -6.21 -1.39
C ILE A 262 -1.01 -6.37 -1.99
N TYR A 263 -1.08 -6.72 -3.26
CA TYR A 263 -2.30 -6.94 -4.03
C TYR A 263 -2.30 -8.32 -4.68
N ILE A 264 -3.42 -9.03 -4.54
CA ILE A 264 -3.78 -10.21 -5.32
C ILE A 264 -5.27 -10.12 -5.65
N ALA A 265 -5.64 -10.20 -6.93
CA ALA A 265 -7.05 -10.07 -7.36
C ALA A 265 -7.57 -11.13 -8.32
N HIS A 266 -6.71 -11.82 -9.07
CA HIS A 266 -7.14 -12.86 -10.00
C HIS A 266 -6.87 -14.23 -9.39
N ASP A 267 -7.93 -14.98 -9.13
CA ASP A 267 -7.80 -16.29 -8.51
C ASP A 267 -7.34 -17.31 -9.54
N SER A 268 -6.12 -17.81 -9.41
CA SER A 268 -5.66 -18.91 -10.26
C SER A 268 -4.89 -19.95 -9.45
N GLY A 269 -5.38 -21.20 -9.45
CA GLY A 269 -4.77 -22.31 -8.71
C GLY A 269 -5.36 -22.52 -7.31
N ASP A 270 -4.75 -23.44 -6.56
CA ASP A 270 -5.36 -23.98 -5.33
C ASP A 270 -4.97 -23.27 -4.05
N LYS A 271 -3.88 -22.49 -4.07
CA LYS A 271 -3.38 -21.77 -2.90
C LYS A 271 -3.22 -20.30 -3.22
N ILE A 272 -4.08 -19.48 -2.62
CA ILE A 272 -4.07 -18.02 -2.76
C ILE A 272 -3.85 -17.43 -1.37
N GLU A 273 -2.62 -17.04 -1.06
CA GLU A 273 -2.23 -16.69 0.30
C GLU A 273 -1.29 -15.50 0.38
N ILE A 274 -1.54 -14.63 1.36
CA ILE A 274 -0.58 -13.62 1.82
C ILE A 274 -0.19 -13.99 3.25
N LEU A 275 1.10 -14.25 3.47
CA LEU A 275 1.64 -14.68 4.77
C LEU A 275 2.64 -13.65 5.30
N LEU A 276 2.38 -13.14 6.50
CA LEU A 276 3.29 -12.30 7.26
C LEU A 276 3.78 -13.08 8.48
N GLU A 277 5.05 -13.46 8.50
CA GLU A 277 5.68 -14.24 9.57
C GLU A 277 6.11 -13.37 10.76
N ASP A 278 6.64 -14.01 11.81
CA ASP A 278 7.07 -13.38 13.06
C ASP A 278 7.96 -12.13 12.81
N LYS A 279 7.64 -11.05 13.51
CA LYS A 279 8.33 -9.74 13.44
C LYS A 279 8.33 -9.08 12.05
N SER A 280 7.63 -9.61 11.06
CA SER A 280 7.47 -8.90 9.79
C SER A 280 6.59 -7.66 9.97
N LYS A 281 6.86 -6.62 9.19
CA LYS A 281 6.15 -5.34 9.25
C LYS A 281 5.80 -4.87 7.84
N LEU A 282 4.57 -4.42 7.66
CA LEU A 282 4.10 -3.75 6.45
C LEU A 282 3.42 -2.44 6.83
N ALA A 283 3.88 -1.33 6.26
CA ALA A 283 3.21 -0.04 6.34
C ALA A 283 2.64 0.38 4.98
N GLY A 284 1.32 0.47 4.88
CA GLY A 284 0.53 0.79 3.68
C GLY A 284 -0.76 -0.02 3.65
N GLY A 285 -0.80 -1.17 2.97
CA GLY A 285 -2.00 -2.04 3.04
C GLY A 285 -1.93 -3.36 2.29
N ILE A 286 -2.91 -4.23 2.57
CA ILE A 286 -3.07 -5.55 1.95
C ILE A 286 -4.44 -5.62 1.29
N VAL A 287 -4.49 -6.10 0.05
CA VAL A 287 -5.71 -6.37 -0.68
C VAL A 287 -5.63 -7.76 -1.30
N LEU A 288 -6.43 -8.67 -0.76
CA LEU A 288 -6.68 -10.00 -1.28
C LEU A 288 -8.13 -10.07 -1.74
N THR A 289 -8.34 -9.98 -3.04
CA THR A 289 -9.66 -10.10 -3.69
C THR A 289 -9.66 -11.22 -4.72
N GLY A 290 -10.78 -11.44 -5.39
CA GLY A 290 -10.97 -12.57 -6.30
C GLY A 290 -12.26 -12.49 -7.10
N ASP A 291 -12.37 -13.34 -8.12
CA ASP A 291 -13.43 -13.30 -9.13
C ASP A 291 -14.72 -13.96 -8.67
N SER A 292 -14.66 -14.86 -7.67
CA SER A 292 -15.82 -15.63 -7.22
C SER A 292 -15.87 -15.86 -5.71
N TYR A 293 -17.10 -16.04 -5.21
CA TYR A 293 -17.35 -16.38 -3.80
C TYR A 293 -16.87 -17.79 -3.45
N GLN A 294 -17.06 -18.79 -4.33
CA GLN A 294 -16.60 -20.15 -4.05
C GLN A 294 -15.08 -20.22 -3.85
N SER A 295 -14.33 -19.43 -4.62
CA SER A 295 -12.87 -19.33 -4.49
C SER A 295 -12.44 -18.57 -3.23
N SER A 296 -13.33 -17.81 -2.57
CA SER A 296 -13.01 -17.10 -1.32
C SER A 296 -12.61 -18.03 -0.18
N LEU A 297 -13.07 -19.28 -0.23
CA LEU A 297 -12.67 -20.33 0.72
C LEU A 297 -11.21 -20.77 0.55
N LYS A 298 -10.59 -20.50 -0.61
CA LYS A 298 -9.17 -20.79 -0.89
C LYS A 298 -8.26 -19.61 -0.59
N ARG A 299 -8.81 -18.39 -0.49
CA ARG A 299 -8.08 -17.15 -0.16
C ARG A 299 -7.78 -17.05 1.33
N MET A 300 -6.53 -16.76 1.66
CA MET A 300 -6.09 -16.61 3.05
C MET A 300 -5.11 -15.46 3.25
N VAL A 301 -5.38 -14.57 4.20
CA VAL A 301 -4.38 -13.66 4.77
C VAL A 301 -4.00 -14.18 6.15
N THR A 302 -2.72 -14.44 6.36
CA THR A 302 -2.18 -14.89 7.65
C THR A 302 -1.25 -13.81 8.20
N ILE A 303 -1.61 -13.24 9.35
CA ILE A 303 -0.79 -12.28 10.09
C ILE A 303 -0.38 -12.99 11.39
N ASP A 304 0.80 -13.61 11.37
CA ASP A 304 1.26 -14.42 12.48
C ASP A 304 1.67 -13.59 13.70
N LYS A 305 1.89 -14.29 14.81
CA LYS A 305 2.29 -13.66 16.08
C LYS A 305 3.54 -12.80 15.85
N GLY A 306 3.51 -11.57 16.35
CA GLY A 306 4.63 -10.62 16.23
C GLY A 306 4.67 -9.85 14.90
N ALA A 307 3.90 -10.26 13.89
CA ALA A 307 3.73 -9.48 12.66
C ALA A 307 2.90 -8.21 12.91
N LEU A 308 3.17 -7.16 12.15
CA LEU A 308 2.50 -5.86 12.24
C LEU A 308 2.10 -5.34 10.85
N VAL A 309 0.83 -4.99 10.69
CA VAL A 309 0.35 -4.20 9.56
C VAL A 309 -0.04 -2.81 10.07
N ILE A 310 0.46 -1.75 9.44
CA ILE A 310 0.01 -0.38 9.64
C ILE A 310 -0.71 0.06 8.36
N GLY A 311 -2.02 0.28 8.48
CA GLY A 311 -2.94 0.54 7.39
C GLY A 311 -4.01 -0.54 7.25
N ASP A 312 -4.60 -0.65 6.06
CA ASP A 312 -5.83 -1.43 5.86
C ASP A 312 -5.53 -2.84 5.32
N VAL A 313 -6.30 -3.82 5.81
CA VAL A 313 -6.29 -5.20 5.33
C VAL A 313 -7.66 -5.51 4.75
N TYR A 314 -7.76 -5.64 3.44
CA TYR A 314 -8.95 -6.11 2.75
C TYR A 314 -8.74 -7.54 2.29
N CYS A 315 -9.54 -8.47 2.80
CA CYS A 315 -9.46 -9.89 2.46
C CYS A 315 -10.85 -10.44 2.17
N TYR A 316 -11.21 -10.52 0.90
CA TYR A 316 -12.39 -11.24 0.42
C TYR A 316 -12.16 -12.75 0.52
N GLY A 317 -12.08 -13.29 1.73
CA GLY A 317 -11.70 -14.65 2.03
C GLY A 317 -11.48 -14.85 3.53
N LYS A 318 -10.52 -15.70 3.91
CA LYS A 318 -10.24 -16.01 5.30
C LYS A 318 -9.07 -15.19 5.84
N THR A 319 -9.22 -14.59 7.01
CA THR A 319 -8.11 -13.97 7.74
C THR A 319 -7.75 -14.78 8.99
N GLN A 320 -6.51 -15.22 9.10
CA GLN A 320 -5.94 -15.74 10.34
C GLN A 320 -5.10 -14.64 11.01
N LEU A 321 -5.64 -14.07 12.08
CA LEU A 321 -5.01 -12.95 12.80
C LEU A 321 -4.50 -13.37 14.18
N LYS A 322 -3.17 -13.39 14.33
CA LYS A 322 -2.44 -13.56 15.61
C LYS A 322 -1.50 -12.40 15.93
N GLY A 323 -1.13 -11.61 14.92
CA GLY A 323 -0.34 -10.39 15.06
C GLY A 323 -1.21 -9.15 15.31
N LYS A 324 -0.70 -7.99 14.92
CA LYS A 324 -1.33 -6.69 15.14
C LYS A 324 -1.62 -5.97 13.82
N VAL A 325 -2.80 -5.37 13.72
CA VAL A 325 -3.19 -4.44 12.66
C VAL A 325 -3.49 -3.08 13.31
N ILE A 326 -2.69 -2.07 12.97
CA ILE A 326 -2.97 -0.67 13.28
C ILE A 326 -3.69 -0.09 12.06
N GLY A 327 -5.01 -0.04 12.08
CA GLY A 327 -5.82 0.32 10.91
C GLY A 327 -7.14 -0.46 10.88
N THR A 328 -7.64 -0.74 9.69
CA THR A 328 -8.95 -1.39 9.48
C THR A 328 -8.80 -2.76 8.83
N VAL A 329 -9.52 -3.77 9.34
CA VAL A 329 -9.63 -5.09 8.72
C VAL A 329 -11.00 -5.26 8.09
N TYR A 330 -11.05 -5.56 6.80
CA TYR A 330 -12.24 -6.00 6.08
C TYR A 330 -12.06 -7.47 5.73
N THR A 331 -12.90 -8.37 6.24
CA THR A 331 -12.77 -9.79 5.93
C THR A 331 -14.11 -10.52 5.88
N ASP A 332 -14.22 -11.56 5.03
CA ASP A 332 -15.40 -12.40 5.02
C ASP A 332 -15.48 -13.28 6.27
N ARG A 333 -14.33 -13.87 6.67
CA ARG A 333 -14.26 -14.85 7.73
C ARG A 333 -12.97 -14.70 8.49
N PHE A 334 -13.05 -14.78 9.82
CA PHE A 334 -11.86 -15.13 10.58
C PHE A 334 -11.65 -16.64 10.60
N TYR A 335 -10.40 -17.03 10.73
CA TYR A 335 -9.99 -18.42 10.73
C TYR A 335 -8.94 -18.67 11.80
N LEU A 336 -9.16 -19.70 12.60
CA LEU A 336 -8.20 -20.17 13.59
C LEU A 336 -7.94 -21.65 13.37
N LYS A 337 -6.71 -21.99 12.97
CA LYS A 337 -6.20 -23.35 12.99
C LYS A 337 -5.40 -23.60 14.25
N THR A 338 -5.81 -24.60 15.02
CA THR A 338 -5.09 -25.14 16.18
C THR A 338 -4.51 -26.52 15.83
N ALA A 339 -3.76 -27.13 16.75
CA ALA A 339 -3.27 -28.50 16.56
C ALA A 339 -4.42 -29.53 16.48
N SER A 340 -5.54 -29.26 17.14
CA SER A 340 -6.65 -30.21 17.30
C SER A 340 -7.85 -29.94 16.41
N SER A 341 -8.07 -28.70 15.98
CA SER A 341 -9.26 -28.32 15.21
C SER A 341 -9.10 -27.00 14.44
N ILE A 342 -10.07 -26.74 13.58
CA ILE A 342 -10.25 -25.53 12.79
C ILE A 342 -11.53 -24.84 13.24
N TYR A 343 -11.44 -23.54 13.49
CA TYR A 343 -12.57 -22.71 13.92
C TYR A 343 -12.77 -21.53 12.97
N GLU A 344 -14.01 -21.28 12.57
CA GLU A 344 -14.41 -20.15 11.73
C GLU A 344 -15.02 -19.03 12.59
N ASN A 345 -14.70 -17.79 12.26
CA ASN A 345 -15.04 -16.59 13.02
C ASN A 345 -14.48 -16.62 14.45
N TYR A 346 -13.21 -17.01 14.58
CA TYR A 346 -12.45 -16.95 15.83
C TYR A 346 -11.19 -16.09 15.66
N ILE A 347 -10.95 -15.20 16.64
CA ILE A 347 -9.69 -14.47 16.78
C ILE A 347 -9.12 -14.77 18.16
N VAL A 348 -7.87 -15.25 18.21
CA VAL A 348 -7.18 -15.57 19.46
C VAL A 348 -5.79 -14.96 19.45
N GLY A 349 -5.57 -14.00 20.35
CA GLY A 349 -4.30 -13.30 20.54
C GLY A 349 -4.02 -12.19 19.52
N GLY A 350 -4.92 -11.96 18.55
CA GLY A 350 -4.78 -10.91 17.55
C GLY A 350 -5.15 -9.52 18.07
N GLU A 351 -4.58 -8.48 17.50
CA GLU A 351 -4.90 -7.09 17.86
C GLU A 351 -5.31 -6.29 16.61
N ILE A 352 -6.42 -5.57 16.72
CA ILE A 352 -6.86 -4.59 15.72
C ILE A 352 -7.07 -3.26 16.45
N ASN A 353 -6.29 -2.25 16.09
CA ASN A 353 -6.37 -0.95 16.74
C ASN A 353 -6.39 0.17 15.70
N ARG A 354 -7.60 0.66 15.39
CA ARG A 354 -7.80 1.79 14.48
C ARG A 354 -7.35 3.12 15.10
N LEU A 355 -7.41 3.23 16.43
CA LEU A 355 -7.13 4.48 17.15
C LEU A 355 -5.64 4.83 17.21
N GLU A 356 -4.77 3.84 17.01
CA GLU A 356 -3.31 4.05 16.91
C GLU A 356 -2.84 4.44 15.50
N LEU A 357 -3.72 4.43 14.49
CA LEU A 357 -3.33 4.79 13.14
C LEU A 357 -2.97 6.28 13.09
N PRO A 358 -1.78 6.67 12.58
CA PRO A 358 -1.39 8.07 12.52
C PRO A 358 -2.40 8.92 11.75
N ASP A 359 -2.64 10.12 12.24
CA ASP A 359 -3.64 11.02 11.70
C ASP A 359 -3.40 11.44 10.24
N ASN A 360 -2.13 11.46 9.82
CA ASN A 360 -1.66 11.78 8.48
C ASN A 360 -1.38 10.52 7.64
N PHE A 361 -1.76 9.33 8.11
CA PHE A 361 -1.60 8.11 7.34
C PHE A 361 -2.65 8.06 6.23
N ILE A 362 -2.18 8.03 4.98
CA ILE A 362 -3.04 7.89 3.81
C ILE A 362 -3.08 6.42 3.42
N GLY A 363 -4.26 5.81 3.58
CA GLY A 363 -4.53 4.41 3.27
C GLY A 363 -4.66 4.12 1.78
N LEU A 364 -5.04 2.89 1.46
CA LEU A 364 -5.32 2.50 0.08
C LEU A 364 -6.67 3.07 -0.37
N PRO A 365 -6.80 3.61 -1.60
CA PRO A 365 -8.07 4.13 -2.11
C PRO A 365 -9.00 2.98 -2.54
N LEU A 366 -9.50 2.21 -1.59
CA LEU A 366 -10.26 0.98 -1.86
C LEU A 366 -11.70 1.24 -2.30
N PHE A 367 -12.29 2.36 -1.87
CA PHE A 367 -13.72 2.66 -2.01
C PHE A 367 -13.94 4.04 -2.62
N LEU A 368 -15.06 4.21 -3.31
CA LEU A 368 -15.51 5.53 -3.79
C LEU A 368 -15.90 6.40 -2.60
N ASN A 369 -15.43 7.64 -2.62
CA ASN A 369 -15.81 8.66 -1.67
C ASN A 369 -16.29 9.89 -2.46
N GLU A 370 -17.50 10.35 -2.20
CA GLU A 370 -18.08 11.50 -2.90
C GLU A 370 -17.40 12.83 -2.52
N ASN A 371 -16.67 12.86 -1.40
CA ASN A 371 -15.92 14.03 -0.90
C ASN A 371 -14.49 13.63 -0.53
N THR A 372 -13.65 13.36 -1.54
CA THR A 372 -12.23 13.04 -1.33
C THR A 372 -11.33 14.23 -1.57
N ASN A 373 -10.60 14.62 -0.53
CA ASN A 373 -9.41 15.45 -0.67
C ASN A 373 -8.21 14.56 -0.98
N TYR A 374 -7.21 15.12 -1.64
CA TYR A 374 -5.93 14.45 -1.90
C TYR A 374 -4.83 15.09 -1.07
N GLU A 375 -4.01 14.25 -0.45
CA GLU A 375 -2.88 14.68 0.37
C GLU A 375 -1.58 14.01 -0.09
N LEU A 376 -0.47 14.62 0.30
CA LEU A 376 0.87 14.15 -0.03
C LEU A 376 1.22 12.91 0.79
N ILE A 377 1.59 11.83 0.11
CA ILE A 377 2.12 10.61 0.73
C ILE A 377 3.63 10.72 0.89
N LYS A 378 4.32 11.03 -0.21
CA LYS A 378 5.79 11.02 -0.29
C LYS A 378 6.27 11.79 -1.52
N GLU A 379 7.26 12.66 -1.36
CA GLU A 379 8.05 13.21 -2.48
C GLU A 379 9.07 12.16 -2.97
N LEU A 380 9.28 12.06 -4.29
CA LEU A 380 9.99 10.94 -4.95
C LEU A 380 11.30 11.31 -5.65
#